data_AF-A0A9W6JFT3-F1
#
_entry.id   AF-A0A9W6JFT3-F1
#
_cell.length_a   1.000
_cell.length_b   1.000
_cell.length_c   1.000
_cell.angle_alpha   90.00
_cell.angle_beta   90.00
_cell.angle_gamma   90.00
#
_symmetry.space_group_name_H-M   'P 1'
#
loop_
_entity.id
_entity.type
_entity.pdbx_description
1 polymer ?
#
loop_
_entity_poly.entity_id
_entity_poly.type
_entity_poly.pdbx_seq_one_letter_code
_entity_poly.pdbx_strand_id
1 'polypeptide(L)'
;MAGVLKRLVMAVYHGVAEPALALTRRRRRLAAFGMAPDAIPTIPVDLQLGVGPAGFARAIAARYVAPRGLSPLRRALRVTPMAIDLMRCPNAAAFEAAVKARSSRSLPKVRKAQRLGYAVHRFPLSRHVYDVHAVKTSARVRAAGPVLDYWLLKPEQVGKPATRRIGLKPPSHPTHWTLWWGVFLHEPGHMQGRVRVGERLVAYLKLTRVGEFVHYTDLMGHADHLEDGVMILMHMEIMRWLLDSGDPLADGVGAVVYGAAEHGGEGLLTWKKRAGFTPARLLSASGDMLSSSDVAR
;
A
#
# COMPACT_ATOMS: atom_id res chain seq x y z
N MET A 1 -13.80 23.90 -0.08
CA MET A 1 -12.78 24.37 -1.06
C MET A 1 -11.56 23.45 -1.17
N ALA A 2 -10.87 23.10 -0.06
CA ALA A 2 -9.65 22.26 -0.09
C ALA A 2 -9.80 20.89 -0.79
N GLY A 3 -10.95 20.23 -0.65
CA GLY A 3 -11.20 18.93 -1.29
C GLY A 3 -11.32 19.00 -2.82
N VAL A 4 -11.82 20.11 -3.38
CA VAL A 4 -11.95 20.29 -4.84
C VAL A 4 -10.58 20.53 -5.47
N LEU A 5 -9.79 21.43 -4.88
CA LEU A 5 -8.44 21.73 -5.35
C LEU A 5 -7.56 20.47 -5.33
N LYS A 6 -7.60 19.69 -4.24
CA LYS A 6 -6.86 18.42 -4.16
C LYS A 6 -7.25 17.46 -5.27
N ARG A 7 -8.55 17.30 -5.56
CA ARG A 7 -9.02 16.45 -6.68
C ARG A 7 -8.51 16.94 -8.02
N LEU A 8 -8.57 18.24 -8.28
CA LEU A 8 -8.06 18.83 -9.53
C LEU A 8 -6.55 18.59 -9.68
N VAL A 9 -5.76 18.86 -8.65
CA VAL A 9 -4.31 18.62 -8.65
C VAL A 9 -3.99 17.14 -8.90
N MET A 10 -4.72 16.24 -8.24
CA MET A 10 -4.52 14.80 -8.46
C MET A 10 -4.93 14.38 -9.88
N ALA A 11 -6.02 14.92 -10.42
CA ALA A 11 -6.44 14.64 -11.80
C ALA A 11 -5.38 15.11 -12.82
N VAL A 12 -4.82 16.31 -12.64
CA VAL A 12 -3.71 16.81 -13.47
C VAL A 12 -2.47 15.94 -13.33
N TYR A 13 -2.10 15.57 -12.10
CA TYR A 13 -0.98 14.68 -11.85
C TYR A 13 -1.14 13.33 -12.56
N HIS A 14 -2.32 12.71 -12.44
CA HIS A 14 -2.61 11.42 -13.09
C HIS A 14 -2.72 11.54 -14.62
N GLY A 15 -3.28 12.63 -15.14
CA GLY A 15 -3.45 12.84 -16.57
C GLY A 15 -2.18 13.25 -17.32
N VAL A 16 -1.22 13.89 -16.65
CA VAL A 16 -0.04 14.49 -17.30
C VAL A 16 1.27 13.95 -16.73
N ALA A 17 1.47 14.08 -15.41
CA ALA A 17 2.75 13.74 -14.79
C ALA A 17 3.01 12.22 -14.82
N GLU A 18 2.00 11.40 -14.58
CA GLU A 18 2.15 9.94 -14.62
C GLU A 18 2.52 9.38 -15.99
N PRO A 19 1.84 9.75 -17.10
CA PRO A 19 2.26 9.35 -18.43
C PRO A 19 3.68 9.78 -18.76
N ALA A 20 4.08 11.00 -18.38
CA ALA A 20 5.45 11.46 -18.57
C ALA A 20 6.46 10.61 -17.77
N LEU A 21 6.14 10.26 -16.52
CA LEU A 21 6.96 9.35 -15.70
C LEU A 21 7.05 7.96 -16.33
N ALA A 22 5.93 7.41 -16.82
CA ALA A 22 5.89 6.12 -17.50
C ALA A 22 6.82 6.11 -18.72
N LEU A 23 6.78 7.15 -19.56
CA LEU A 23 7.63 7.23 -20.74
C LEU A 23 9.11 7.43 -20.40
N THR A 24 9.41 8.32 -19.45
CA THR A 24 10.80 8.75 -19.17
C THR A 24 11.56 7.77 -18.28
N ARG A 25 10.90 7.07 -17.35
CA ARG A 25 11.58 6.25 -16.33
C ARG A 25 11.47 4.74 -16.56
N ARG A 26 10.46 4.26 -17.28
CA ARG A 26 10.14 2.82 -17.37
C ARG A 26 11.34 1.96 -17.74
N ARG A 27 12.04 2.26 -18.85
CA ARG A 27 13.16 1.43 -19.33
C ARG A 27 14.23 1.23 -18.25
N ARG A 28 14.71 2.33 -17.65
CA ARG A 28 15.70 2.29 -16.56
C ARG A 28 15.16 1.53 -15.34
N ARG A 29 13.91 1.76 -14.96
CA ARG A 29 13.31 1.13 -13.78
C ARG A 29 13.13 -0.37 -13.96
N LEU A 30 12.73 -0.83 -15.15
CA LEU A 30 12.60 -2.26 -15.47
C LEU A 30 13.97 -2.94 -15.57
N ALA A 31 14.98 -2.26 -16.12
CA ALA A 31 16.35 -2.78 -16.15
C ALA A 31 16.90 -3.09 -14.75
N ALA A 32 16.50 -2.33 -13.71
CA ALA A 32 16.87 -2.64 -12.32
C ALA A 32 16.28 -3.97 -11.79
N PHE A 33 15.30 -4.55 -12.50
CA PHE A 33 14.73 -5.88 -12.28
C PHE A 33 15.16 -6.90 -13.34
N GLY A 34 16.07 -6.54 -14.25
CA GLY A 34 16.47 -7.41 -15.36
C GLY A 34 15.35 -7.66 -16.36
N MET A 35 14.39 -6.73 -16.49
CA MET A 35 13.21 -6.89 -17.35
C MET A 35 13.23 -5.91 -18.52
N ALA A 36 12.84 -6.40 -19.70
CA ALA A 36 12.47 -5.57 -20.84
C ALA A 36 10.98 -5.16 -20.78
N PRO A 37 10.56 -4.04 -21.41
CA PRO A 37 9.17 -3.56 -21.35
C PRO A 37 8.10 -4.53 -21.86
N ASP A 38 8.45 -5.39 -22.81
CA ASP A 38 7.63 -6.45 -23.40
C ASP A 38 7.55 -7.70 -22.50
N ALA A 39 8.62 -8.01 -21.76
CA ALA A 39 8.76 -9.15 -20.86
C ALA A 39 8.10 -9.02 -19.48
N ILE A 40 7.31 -7.96 -19.22
CA ILE A 40 6.64 -7.77 -17.93
C ILE A 40 5.59 -8.88 -17.73
N PRO A 41 5.67 -9.67 -16.64
CA PRO A 41 4.74 -10.76 -16.37
C PRO A 41 3.33 -10.25 -16.14
N THR A 42 2.35 -11.08 -16.46
CA THR A 42 0.94 -10.78 -16.31
C THR A 42 0.36 -11.53 -15.13
N ILE A 43 -0.43 -10.84 -14.30
CA ILE A 43 -1.16 -11.41 -13.17
C ILE A 43 -2.66 -11.16 -13.43
N PRO A 44 -3.46 -12.21 -13.71
CA PRO A 44 -4.91 -12.06 -13.79
C PRO A 44 -5.48 -11.76 -12.40
N VAL A 45 -6.47 -10.89 -12.32
CA VAL A 45 -7.22 -10.59 -11.09
C VAL A 45 -8.70 -10.47 -11.38
N ASP A 46 -9.55 -11.10 -10.58
CA ASP A 46 -10.99 -10.83 -10.55
C ASP A 46 -11.29 -9.69 -9.57
N LEU A 47 -11.90 -8.62 -10.06
CA LEU A 47 -12.21 -7.44 -9.26
C LEU A 47 -13.56 -7.50 -8.58
N GLN A 48 -14.48 -8.36 -9.04
CA GLN A 48 -15.82 -8.53 -8.47
C GLN A 48 -16.58 -7.21 -8.30
N LEU A 49 -16.49 -6.27 -9.26
CA LEU A 49 -16.93 -4.88 -9.07
C LEU A 49 -18.45 -4.72 -8.87
N GLY A 50 -19.24 -5.77 -9.11
CA GLY A 50 -20.68 -5.82 -8.88
C GLY A 50 -21.11 -5.85 -7.42
N VAL A 51 -20.19 -6.11 -6.47
CA VAL A 51 -20.55 -6.39 -5.06
C VAL A 51 -19.68 -5.56 -4.11
N GLY A 52 -19.97 -4.26 -3.93
CA GLY A 52 -19.26 -3.46 -2.91
C GLY A 52 -19.26 -1.94 -3.09
N PRO A 53 -18.63 -1.18 -2.15
CA PRO A 53 -18.58 0.28 -2.19
C PRO A 53 -17.83 0.80 -3.43
N ALA A 54 -18.57 1.50 -4.29
CA ALA A 54 -18.29 1.66 -5.71
C ALA A 54 -17.34 2.82 -6.11
N GLY A 55 -16.67 3.51 -5.18
CA GLY A 55 -15.94 4.74 -5.50
C GLY A 55 -14.42 4.60 -5.52
N PHE A 56 -13.81 4.80 -4.35
CA PHE A 56 -12.36 4.87 -4.18
C PHE A 56 -11.63 3.58 -4.58
N ALA A 57 -12.22 2.43 -4.26
CA ALA A 57 -11.74 1.11 -4.65
C ALA A 57 -11.63 0.98 -6.19
N ARG A 58 -12.66 1.41 -6.92
CA ARG A 58 -12.68 1.39 -8.39
C ARG A 58 -11.62 2.29 -8.99
N ALA A 59 -11.45 3.51 -8.47
CA ALA A 59 -10.42 4.43 -8.95
C ALA A 59 -8.99 3.84 -8.78
N ILE A 60 -8.71 3.19 -7.66
CA ILE A 60 -7.44 2.49 -7.45
C ILE A 60 -7.28 1.34 -8.45
N ALA A 61 -8.30 0.49 -8.61
CA ALA A 61 -8.25 -0.62 -9.55
C ALA A 61 -8.05 -0.13 -10.98
N ALA A 62 -8.78 0.91 -11.41
CA ALA A 62 -8.69 1.51 -12.74
C ALA A 62 -7.29 2.03 -13.07
N ARG A 63 -6.51 2.45 -12.06
CA ARG A 63 -5.13 2.92 -12.22
C ARG A 63 -4.12 1.79 -12.46
N TYR A 64 -4.26 0.66 -11.78
CA TYR A 64 -3.26 -0.42 -11.84
C TYR A 64 -3.69 -1.64 -12.67
N VAL A 65 -4.97 -1.88 -12.79
CA VAL A 65 -5.55 -2.99 -13.54
C VAL A 65 -5.93 -2.50 -14.93
N ALA A 66 -5.32 -3.12 -15.94
CA ALA A 66 -5.58 -2.82 -17.33
C ALA A 66 -6.80 -3.63 -17.82
N PRO A 67 -7.75 -3.00 -18.53
CA PRO A 67 -8.74 -3.76 -19.28
C PRO A 67 -8.06 -4.58 -20.38
N ARG A 68 -8.70 -5.69 -20.76
CA ARG A 68 -8.27 -6.50 -21.90
C ARG A 68 -8.32 -5.66 -23.18
N GLY A 69 -7.38 -5.90 -24.10
CA GLY A 69 -7.39 -5.27 -25.42
C GLY A 69 -6.91 -3.81 -25.48
N LEU A 70 -6.25 -3.28 -24.42
CA LEU A 70 -5.64 -1.95 -24.52
C LEU A 70 -4.64 -1.85 -25.69
N SER A 71 -4.79 -0.78 -26.48
CA SER A 71 -3.88 -0.46 -27.58
C SER A 71 -2.43 -0.27 -27.09
N PRO A 72 -1.43 -0.54 -27.94
CA PRO A 72 -0.01 -0.40 -27.58
C PRO A 72 0.34 0.99 -27.01
N LEU A 73 -0.20 2.06 -27.64
CA LEU A 73 0.02 3.43 -27.18
C LEU A 73 -0.54 3.67 -25.77
N ARG A 74 -1.81 3.30 -25.52
CA ARG A 74 -2.41 3.45 -24.20
C ARG A 74 -1.66 2.65 -23.14
N ARG A 75 -1.16 1.47 -23.50
CA ARG A 75 -0.30 0.64 -22.62
C ARG A 75 1.06 1.30 -22.34
N ALA A 76 1.63 2.00 -23.32
CA ALA A 76 2.89 2.72 -23.15
C ALA A 76 2.78 3.93 -22.20
N LEU A 77 1.60 4.55 -22.12
CA LEU A 77 1.34 5.70 -21.25
C LEU A 77 1.00 5.34 -19.80
N ARG A 78 0.68 4.08 -19.50
CA ARG A 78 0.38 3.65 -18.13
C ARG A 78 1.65 3.41 -17.33
N VAL A 79 1.64 3.72 -16.05
CA VAL A 79 2.73 3.32 -15.14
C VAL A 79 2.75 1.80 -14.96
N THR A 80 3.89 1.23 -14.57
CA THR A 80 4.05 -0.22 -14.40
C THR A 80 3.81 -0.61 -12.94
N PRO A 81 2.70 -1.29 -12.59
CA PRO A 81 2.44 -1.74 -11.22
C PRO A 81 3.61 -2.54 -10.63
N MET A 82 3.90 -2.31 -9.35
CA MET A 82 4.79 -3.15 -8.56
C MET A 82 3.94 -4.07 -7.70
N ALA A 83 3.95 -5.36 -8.02
CA ALA A 83 3.05 -6.34 -7.43
C ALA A 83 3.79 -7.56 -6.87
N ILE A 84 3.13 -8.25 -5.94
CA ILE A 84 3.45 -9.61 -5.50
C ILE A 84 2.31 -10.49 -5.98
N ASP A 85 2.65 -11.55 -6.72
CA ASP A 85 1.73 -12.59 -7.18
C ASP A 85 1.58 -13.63 -6.05
N LEU A 86 0.48 -13.57 -5.31
CA LEU A 86 0.24 -14.49 -4.19
C LEU A 86 -0.07 -15.91 -4.68
N MET A 87 -0.58 -16.07 -5.90
CA MET A 87 -0.85 -17.39 -6.48
C MET A 87 0.44 -18.20 -6.69
N ARG A 88 1.60 -17.53 -6.75
CA ARG A 88 2.93 -18.16 -6.80
C ARG A 88 3.58 -18.36 -5.43
N CYS A 89 2.92 -17.92 -4.36
CA CYS A 89 3.40 -18.02 -3.00
C CYS A 89 2.44 -18.92 -2.22
N PRO A 90 2.68 -20.25 -2.14
CA PRO A 90 1.72 -21.16 -1.53
C PRO A 90 1.49 -20.95 -0.03
N ASN A 91 2.42 -20.27 0.65
CA ASN A 91 2.34 -19.95 2.08
C ASN A 91 3.36 -18.84 2.43
N ALA A 92 3.32 -18.35 3.68
CA ALA A 92 4.23 -17.30 4.14
C ALA A 92 5.69 -17.75 4.12
N ALA A 93 6.00 -19.02 4.37
CA ALA A 93 7.37 -19.53 4.36
C ALA A 93 8.00 -19.45 2.95
N ALA A 94 7.24 -19.80 1.91
CA ALA A 94 7.67 -19.64 0.52
C ALA A 94 7.90 -18.16 0.16
N PHE A 95 7.02 -17.27 0.64
CA PHE A 95 7.20 -15.84 0.47
C PHE A 95 8.47 -15.31 1.18
N GLU A 96 8.71 -15.73 2.42
CA GLU A 96 9.93 -15.40 3.17
C GLU A 96 11.19 -15.86 2.46
N ALA A 97 11.18 -17.07 1.89
CA ALA A 97 12.28 -17.58 1.09
C ALA A 97 12.54 -16.71 -0.15
N ALA A 98 11.48 -16.29 -0.85
CA ALA A 98 11.59 -15.39 -1.99
C ALA A 98 12.16 -14.01 -1.61
N VAL A 99 11.74 -13.45 -0.47
CA VAL A 99 12.29 -12.20 0.08
C VAL A 99 13.78 -12.38 0.45
N LYS A 100 14.14 -13.48 1.10
CA LYS A 100 15.52 -13.81 1.48
C LYS A 100 16.44 -13.93 0.27
N ALA A 101 15.97 -14.59 -0.80
CA ALA A 101 16.73 -14.73 -2.04
C ALA A 101 17.05 -13.37 -2.69
N ARG A 102 16.20 -12.36 -2.51
CA ARG A 102 16.41 -11.01 -3.03
C ARG A 102 17.22 -10.12 -2.08
N SER A 103 17.16 -10.39 -0.78
CA SER A 103 17.93 -9.65 0.21
C SER A 103 18.15 -10.43 1.49
N SER A 104 19.42 -10.69 1.80
CA SER A 104 19.86 -11.19 3.11
C SER A 104 19.61 -10.20 4.26
N ARG A 105 19.27 -8.94 3.97
CA ARG A 105 19.12 -7.86 4.97
C ARG A 105 17.68 -7.65 5.44
N SER A 106 16.67 -8.15 4.72
CA SER A 106 15.25 -7.90 5.06
C SER A 106 14.83 -8.62 6.35
N LEU A 107 15.02 -9.94 6.42
CA LEU A 107 14.58 -10.75 7.58
C LEU A 107 15.33 -10.42 8.89
N PRO A 108 16.65 -10.12 8.91
CA PRO A 108 17.30 -9.63 10.11
C PRO A 108 16.67 -8.35 10.69
N LYS A 109 16.17 -7.45 9.85
CA LYS A 109 15.47 -6.23 10.31
C LYS A 109 14.12 -6.55 10.95
N VAL A 110 13.38 -7.52 10.42
CA VAL A 110 12.12 -8.01 11.03
C VAL A 110 12.41 -8.54 12.44
N ARG A 111 13.41 -9.41 12.58
CA ARG A 111 13.84 -9.95 13.88
C ARG A 111 14.36 -8.86 14.83
N LYS A 112 15.09 -7.86 14.32
CA LYS A 112 15.51 -6.69 15.11
C LYS A 112 14.28 -5.97 15.68
N ALA A 113 13.30 -5.63 14.84
CA ALA A 113 12.10 -4.95 15.27
C ALA A 113 11.33 -5.76 16.34
N GLN A 114 11.14 -7.07 16.12
CA GLN A 114 10.48 -7.94 17.10
C GLN A 114 11.22 -7.97 18.45
N ARG A 115 12.55 -8.07 18.45
CA ARG A 115 13.35 -8.02 19.70
C ARG A 115 13.27 -6.68 20.42
N LEU A 116 13.03 -5.59 19.69
CA LEU A 116 12.80 -4.26 20.25
C LEU A 116 11.36 -4.07 20.78
N GLY A 117 10.52 -5.11 20.72
CA GLY A 117 9.16 -5.09 21.28
C GLY A 117 8.11 -4.48 20.36
N TYR A 118 8.42 -4.28 19.07
CA TYR A 118 7.41 -3.83 18.11
C TYR A 118 6.41 -4.95 17.81
N ALA A 119 5.12 -4.62 17.88
CA ALA A 119 4.01 -5.51 17.53
C ALA A 119 3.24 -4.98 16.31
N VAL A 120 2.59 -5.86 15.55
CA VAL A 120 1.80 -5.48 14.37
C VAL A 120 0.38 -5.98 14.51
N HIS A 121 -0.59 -5.09 14.35
CA HIS A 121 -2.00 -5.48 14.29
C HIS A 121 -2.86 -4.44 13.57
N ARG A 122 -4.10 -4.82 13.30
CA ARG A 122 -5.14 -3.94 12.78
C ARG A 122 -5.57 -2.92 13.84
N PHE A 123 -5.96 -1.72 13.44
CA PHE A 123 -6.48 -0.71 14.36
C PHE A 123 -7.57 0.17 13.73
N PRO A 124 -8.49 0.75 14.52
CA PRO A 124 -9.38 1.80 14.03
C PRO A 124 -8.65 3.15 14.00
N LEU A 125 -8.62 3.83 12.84
CA LEU A 125 -7.94 5.13 12.67
C LEU A 125 -8.28 6.14 13.77
N SER A 126 -9.55 6.23 14.17
CA SER A 126 -10.01 7.15 15.20
C SER A 126 -9.37 6.94 16.57
N ARG A 127 -8.83 5.74 16.87
CA ARG A 127 -8.09 5.47 18.12
C ARG A 127 -6.66 6.00 18.09
N HIS A 128 -6.08 6.27 16.91
CA HIS A 128 -4.67 6.65 16.76
C HIS A 128 -4.46 7.88 15.84
N VAL A 129 -5.40 8.83 15.85
CA VAL A 129 -5.35 10.03 14.99
C VAL A 129 -4.07 10.84 15.25
N TYR A 130 -3.71 11.03 16.51
CA TYR A 130 -2.54 11.82 16.89
C TYR A 130 -1.23 11.10 16.55
N ASP A 131 -1.18 9.79 16.76
CA ASP A 131 0.00 9.01 16.33
C ASP A 131 0.14 9.00 14.81
N VAL A 132 -0.94 8.82 14.04
CA VAL A 132 -0.89 8.90 12.57
C VAL A 132 -0.45 10.30 12.12
N HIS A 133 -0.92 11.35 12.78
CA HIS A 133 -0.45 12.71 12.56
C HIS A 133 1.05 12.83 12.81
N ALA A 134 1.54 12.36 13.96
CA ALA A 134 2.97 12.36 14.29
C ALA A 134 3.80 11.58 13.26
N VAL A 135 3.34 10.40 12.85
CA VAL A 135 3.99 9.61 11.79
C VAL A 135 4.06 10.40 10.49
N LYS A 136 2.98 11.06 10.06
CA LYS A 136 2.95 11.84 8.81
C LYS A 136 3.90 13.05 8.87
N THR A 137 3.95 13.73 10.02
CA THR A 137 4.74 14.96 10.24
C THR A 137 6.15 14.73 10.76
N SER A 138 6.59 13.47 10.93
CA SER A 138 7.93 13.16 11.45
C SER A 138 9.10 13.47 10.50
N ALA A 139 8.86 13.74 9.22
CA ALA A 139 9.92 13.91 8.22
C ALA A 139 9.57 14.93 7.13
N ARG A 140 10.49 15.86 6.85
CA ARG A 140 10.36 16.88 5.80
C ARG A 140 10.41 16.29 4.39
N VAL A 141 11.23 15.26 4.21
CA VAL A 141 11.47 14.60 2.93
C VAL A 141 11.40 13.09 3.15
N ARG A 142 10.70 12.39 2.27
CA ARG A 142 10.62 10.92 2.23
C ARG A 142 11.12 10.41 0.89
N ALA A 143 11.10 9.08 0.71
CA ALA A 143 11.55 8.43 -0.51
C ALA A 143 10.77 8.86 -1.79
N ALA A 144 9.59 9.48 -1.61
CA ALA A 144 8.79 10.06 -2.70
C ALA A 144 9.02 11.57 -2.92
N GLY A 145 9.87 12.22 -2.12
CA GLY A 145 10.14 13.66 -2.18
C GLY A 145 9.68 14.42 -0.93
N PRO A 146 9.62 15.76 -1.01
CA PRO A 146 9.10 16.62 0.06
C PRO A 146 7.68 16.23 0.49
N VAL A 147 7.40 16.31 1.79
CA VAL A 147 6.12 15.92 2.38
C VAL A 147 5.39 17.17 2.86
N LEU A 148 4.41 17.64 2.09
CA LEU A 148 3.62 18.83 2.46
C LEU A 148 2.93 18.69 3.82
N ASP A 149 2.52 17.46 4.16
CA ASP A 149 1.88 17.15 5.44
C ASP A 149 2.77 17.58 6.62
N TYR A 150 4.11 17.55 6.50
CA TYR A 150 5.03 18.02 7.54
C TYR A 150 4.73 19.44 8.02
N TRP A 151 4.39 20.35 7.11
CA TRP A 151 4.16 21.76 7.44
C TRP A 151 2.68 22.10 7.64
N LEU A 152 1.78 21.37 6.96
CA LEU A 152 0.39 21.81 6.79
C LEU A 152 -0.64 20.91 7.46
N LEU A 153 -0.28 19.66 7.78
CA LEU A 153 -1.25 18.71 8.31
C LEU A 153 -1.54 19.01 9.77
N LYS A 154 -2.82 19.12 10.10
CA LYS A 154 -3.33 19.18 11.47
C LYS A 154 -3.98 17.86 11.86
N PRO A 155 -4.01 17.48 13.16
CA PRO A 155 -4.62 16.23 13.60
C PRO A 155 -6.07 16.05 13.15
N GLU A 156 -6.86 17.12 13.11
CA GLU A 156 -8.28 17.07 12.72
C GLU A 156 -8.47 16.71 11.24
N GLN A 157 -7.45 16.90 10.41
CA GLN A 157 -7.45 16.54 9.00
C GLN A 157 -7.10 15.06 8.77
N VAL A 158 -6.49 14.39 9.77
CA VAL A 158 -6.24 12.94 9.74
C VAL A 158 -7.53 12.18 9.98
N GLY A 159 -8.32 12.60 10.98
CA GLY A 159 -9.61 12.01 11.29
C GLY A 159 -10.20 12.55 12.59
N LYS A 160 -11.43 12.11 12.91
CA LYS A 160 -12.08 12.44 14.18
C LYS A 160 -11.53 11.51 15.29
N PRO A 161 -10.83 12.04 16.32
CA PRO A 161 -10.31 11.20 17.40
C PRO A 161 -11.46 10.61 18.23
N ALA A 162 -11.24 9.41 18.74
CA ALA A 162 -12.18 8.74 19.61
C ALA A 162 -12.28 9.46 20.97
N THR A 163 -13.49 9.55 21.51
CA THR A 163 -13.75 10.08 22.87
C THR A 163 -13.86 9.00 23.93
N ARG A 164 -13.94 7.73 23.50
CA ARG A 164 -14.01 6.53 24.33
C ARG A 164 -13.25 5.40 23.65
N ARG A 165 -12.95 4.32 24.38
CA ARG A 165 -12.36 3.12 23.77
C ARG A 165 -13.33 2.54 22.72
N ILE A 166 -12.78 2.23 21.55
CA ILE A 166 -13.51 1.66 20.43
C ILE A 166 -12.76 0.42 19.92
N GLY A 167 -13.52 -0.63 19.62
CA GLY A 167 -12.99 -1.83 19.00
C GLY A 167 -12.83 -1.67 17.48
N LEU A 168 -12.17 -2.65 16.86
CA LEU A 168 -12.15 -2.78 15.41
C LEU A 168 -13.55 -3.19 14.94
N LYS A 169 -14.09 -2.48 13.95
CA LYS A 169 -15.33 -2.90 13.27
C LYS A 169 -14.96 -3.75 12.06
N PRO A 170 -15.51 -4.97 11.90
CA PRO A 170 -15.27 -5.76 10.70
C PRO A 170 -15.82 -5.02 9.47
N PRO A 171 -15.17 -5.17 8.29
CA PRO A 171 -15.72 -4.65 7.05
C PRO A 171 -17.10 -5.23 6.74
N SER A 172 -17.92 -4.48 6.03
CA SER A 172 -19.24 -4.94 5.59
C SER A 172 -19.20 -5.95 4.44
N HIS A 173 -18.04 -6.11 3.79
CA HIS A 173 -17.88 -7.01 2.65
C HIS A 173 -16.53 -7.75 2.73
N PRO A 174 -16.49 -9.07 2.46
CA PRO A 174 -15.27 -9.87 2.61
C PRO A 174 -14.19 -9.54 1.58
N THR A 175 -14.59 -9.18 0.35
CA THR A 175 -13.65 -8.90 -0.76
C THR A 175 -13.53 -7.42 -1.13
N HIS A 176 -14.24 -6.53 -0.44
CA HIS A 176 -14.22 -5.10 -0.70
C HIS A 176 -14.12 -4.30 0.60
N TRP A 177 -12.90 -3.95 0.98
CA TRP A 177 -12.68 -3.32 2.27
C TRP A 177 -11.48 -2.38 2.28
N THR A 178 -11.40 -1.61 3.35
CA THR A 178 -10.21 -0.86 3.70
C THR A 178 -9.90 -1.11 5.17
N LEU A 179 -8.71 -1.61 5.44
CA LEU A 179 -8.20 -1.90 6.77
C LEU A 179 -6.99 -1.01 7.06
N TRP A 180 -6.82 -0.65 8.32
CA TRP A 180 -5.62 0.03 8.81
C TRP A 180 -4.80 -0.95 9.62
N TRP A 181 -3.53 -1.05 9.27
CA TRP A 181 -2.52 -1.85 9.96
C TRP A 181 -1.49 -0.92 10.56
N GLY A 182 -1.03 -1.25 11.76
CA GLY A 182 -0.09 -0.44 12.50
C GLY A 182 1.04 -1.26 13.08
N VAL A 183 2.19 -0.61 13.28
CA VAL A 183 3.28 -1.08 14.13
C VAL A 183 3.24 -0.30 15.42
N PHE A 184 3.20 -1.03 16.54
CA PHE A 184 2.99 -0.48 17.86
C PHE A 184 4.17 -0.78 18.77
N LEU A 185 4.52 0.19 19.59
CA LEU A 185 5.41 0.00 20.73
C LEU A 185 4.54 -0.02 21.99
N HIS A 186 4.78 -0.99 22.88
CA HIS A 186 4.10 -1.02 24.17
C HIS A 186 4.51 0.21 25.00
N GLU A 187 3.53 1.02 25.40
CA GLU A 187 3.78 2.27 26.12
C GLU A 187 2.63 2.48 27.12
N PRO A 188 2.75 1.90 28.33
CA PRO A 188 1.73 2.01 29.37
C PRO A 188 1.35 3.46 29.63
N GLY A 189 0.04 3.72 29.62
CA GLY A 189 -0.47 5.08 29.83
C GLY A 189 -0.51 5.95 28.56
N HIS A 190 -0.03 5.48 27.40
CA HIS A 190 -0.08 6.27 26.16
C HIS A 190 -1.51 6.76 25.87
N MET A 191 -1.61 8.05 25.57
CA MET A 191 -2.86 8.76 25.38
C MET A 191 -3.05 9.13 23.91
N GLN A 192 -4.28 9.01 23.41
CA GLN A 192 -4.71 9.50 22.11
C GLN A 192 -5.87 10.47 22.34
N GLY A 193 -5.52 11.73 22.59
CA GLY A 193 -6.46 12.73 23.09
C GLY A 193 -6.92 12.36 24.50
N ARG A 194 -8.23 12.08 24.66
CA ARG A 194 -8.83 11.75 25.96
C ARG A 194 -8.84 10.25 26.28
N VAL A 195 -8.38 9.40 25.35
CA VAL A 195 -8.46 7.95 25.49
C VAL A 195 -7.09 7.35 25.76
N ARG A 196 -6.97 6.57 26.84
CA ARG A 196 -5.77 5.78 27.14
C ARG A 196 -5.77 4.50 26.30
N VAL A 197 -4.77 4.37 25.43
CA VAL A 197 -4.61 3.24 24.49
C VAL A 197 -3.51 2.27 24.91
N GLY A 198 -2.50 2.71 25.67
CA GLY A 198 -1.44 1.85 26.24
C GLY A 198 -0.38 1.34 25.25
N GLU A 199 -0.39 1.86 24.03
CA GLU A 199 0.51 1.50 22.95
C GLU A 199 0.63 2.68 21.97
N ARG A 200 1.84 2.96 21.51
CA ARG A 200 2.12 4.05 20.57
C ARG A 200 2.27 3.51 19.15
N LEU A 201 1.49 4.04 18.22
CA LEU A 201 1.62 3.71 16.80
C LEU A 201 2.82 4.45 16.20
N VAL A 202 3.80 3.71 15.67
CA VAL A 202 5.04 4.26 15.10
C VAL A 202 5.15 4.09 13.59
N ALA A 203 4.32 3.26 12.99
CA ALA A 203 4.20 3.11 11.55
C ALA A 203 2.81 2.59 11.20
N TYR A 204 2.30 2.89 10.01
CA TYR A 204 1.00 2.41 9.58
C TYR A 204 0.94 2.17 8.06
N LEU A 205 -0.06 1.39 7.67
CA LEU A 205 -0.44 1.12 6.29
C LEU A 205 -1.97 1.09 6.18
N LYS A 206 -2.49 1.76 5.16
CA LYS A 206 -3.88 1.61 4.73
C LYS A 206 -3.95 0.56 3.63
N LEU A 207 -4.61 -0.55 3.89
CA LEU A 207 -4.75 -1.67 2.97
C LEU A 207 -6.15 -1.62 2.35
N THR A 208 -6.25 -1.51 1.02
CA THR A 208 -7.54 -1.48 0.32
C THR A 208 -7.67 -2.69 -0.60
N ARG A 209 -8.72 -3.51 -0.39
CA ARG A 209 -9.02 -4.69 -1.19
C ARG A 209 -10.19 -4.45 -2.14
N VAL A 210 -10.06 -5.00 -3.36
CA VAL A 210 -11.06 -5.02 -4.43
C VAL A 210 -10.98 -6.39 -5.11
N GLY A 211 -11.90 -7.30 -4.80
CA GLY A 211 -11.85 -8.68 -5.29
C GLY A 211 -10.56 -9.39 -4.87
N GLU A 212 -9.80 -9.91 -5.84
CA GLU A 212 -8.50 -10.57 -5.66
C GLU A 212 -7.31 -9.60 -5.57
N PHE A 213 -7.56 -8.30 -5.70
CA PHE A 213 -6.54 -7.26 -5.70
C PHE A 213 -6.49 -6.54 -4.35
N VAL A 214 -5.29 -6.41 -3.78
CA VAL A 214 -5.02 -5.63 -2.58
C VAL A 214 -3.99 -4.55 -2.88
N HIS A 215 -4.30 -3.31 -2.51
CA HIS A 215 -3.40 -2.17 -2.70
C HIS A 215 -2.90 -1.59 -1.39
N TYR A 216 -1.60 -1.40 -1.31
CA TYR A 216 -0.92 -0.70 -0.23
C TYR A 216 -1.06 0.81 -0.46
N THR A 217 -1.93 1.45 0.31
CA THR A 217 -2.09 2.91 0.38
C THR A 217 -1.41 3.46 1.63
N ASP A 218 -0.75 4.61 1.49
CA ASP A 218 -0.28 5.39 2.65
C ASP A 218 0.64 4.62 3.60
N LEU A 219 1.57 3.83 3.04
CA LEU A 219 2.61 3.12 3.79
C LEU A 219 3.62 4.12 4.39
N MET A 220 3.58 4.35 5.70
CA MET A 220 4.44 5.33 6.37
C MET A 220 4.98 4.83 7.71
N GLY A 221 6.17 5.29 8.06
CA GLY A 221 6.79 5.07 9.36
C GLY A 221 7.34 6.37 9.92
N HIS A 222 7.29 6.49 11.23
CA HIS A 222 7.89 7.61 11.96
C HIS A 222 9.40 7.58 11.76
N ALA A 223 10.00 8.75 11.51
CA ALA A 223 11.41 8.88 11.11
C ALA A 223 12.35 8.17 12.09
N ASP A 224 12.16 8.42 13.38
CA ASP A 224 12.98 7.88 14.47
C ASP A 224 12.92 6.35 14.61
N HIS A 225 11.93 5.70 14.00
CA HIS A 225 11.71 4.27 14.09
C HIS A 225 12.04 3.50 12.79
N LEU A 226 12.43 4.20 11.72
CA LEU A 226 12.69 3.57 10.41
C LEU A 226 13.89 2.62 10.45
N GLU A 227 14.93 2.93 11.22
CA GLU A 227 16.14 2.12 11.34
C GLU A 227 15.93 0.80 12.08
N ASP A 228 14.84 0.69 12.82
CA ASP A 228 14.48 -0.52 13.54
C ASP A 228 13.82 -1.57 12.66
N GLY A 229 13.42 -1.20 11.44
CA GLY A 229 12.81 -2.13 10.49
C GLY A 229 11.30 -2.20 10.58
N VAL A 230 10.63 -1.24 11.22
CA VAL A 230 9.15 -1.21 11.37
C VAL A 230 8.41 -1.39 10.04
N MET A 231 8.93 -0.81 8.95
CA MET A 231 8.29 -0.91 7.63
C MET A 231 8.33 -2.33 7.05
N ILE A 232 9.47 -3.02 7.19
CA ILE A 232 9.59 -4.40 6.68
C ILE A 232 8.87 -5.38 7.62
N LEU A 233 8.89 -5.13 8.94
CA LEU A 233 8.10 -5.89 9.91
C LEU A 233 6.62 -5.88 9.53
N MET A 234 6.01 -4.69 9.38
CA MET A 234 4.60 -4.57 9.00
C MET A 234 4.28 -5.28 7.69
N HIS A 235 5.15 -5.14 6.69
CA HIS A 235 4.97 -5.81 5.41
C HIS A 235 4.97 -7.33 5.57
N MET A 236 5.94 -7.92 6.27
CA MET A 236 6.02 -9.37 6.46
C MET A 236 4.84 -9.92 7.26
N GLU A 237 4.39 -9.21 8.30
CA GLU A 237 3.23 -9.60 9.11
C GLU A 237 1.93 -9.61 8.29
N ILE A 238 1.73 -8.61 7.42
CA ILE A 238 0.58 -8.57 6.52
C ILE A 238 0.65 -9.68 5.48
N MET A 239 1.82 -9.97 4.93
CA MET A 239 1.98 -11.06 3.98
C MET A 239 1.71 -12.42 4.63
N ARG A 240 2.15 -12.63 5.87
CA ARG A 240 1.81 -13.83 6.64
C ARG A 240 0.31 -13.93 6.88
N TRP A 241 -0.34 -12.82 7.22
CA TRP A 241 -1.80 -12.78 7.38
C TRP A 241 -2.52 -13.12 6.07
N LEU A 242 -2.10 -12.54 4.95
CA LEU A 242 -2.71 -12.79 3.64
C LEU A 242 -2.56 -14.25 3.16
N LEU A 243 -1.48 -14.93 3.55
CA LEU A 243 -1.15 -16.27 3.06
C LEU A 243 -1.62 -17.39 3.99
N ASP A 244 -1.52 -17.20 5.31
CA ASP A 244 -1.60 -18.33 6.26
C ASP A 244 -2.64 -18.14 7.39
N SER A 245 -3.36 -17.01 7.46
CA SER A 245 -4.20 -16.74 8.65
C SER A 245 -5.53 -17.50 8.71
N GLY A 246 -6.06 -17.96 7.58
CA GLY A 246 -7.43 -18.44 7.47
C GLY A 246 -8.49 -17.37 7.78
N ASP A 247 -8.12 -16.09 7.81
CA ASP A 247 -9.05 -14.97 7.97
C ASP A 247 -9.87 -14.81 6.68
N PRO A 248 -11.22 -14.86 6.72
CA PRO A 248 -12.05 -14.69 5.52
C PRO A 248 -11.80 -13.38 4.75
N LEU A 249 -11.22 -12.36 5.40
CA LEU A 249 -10.83 -11.11 4.75
C LEU A 249 -9.54 -11.23 3.93
N ALA A 250 -8.71 -12.25 4.19
CA ALA A 250 -7.49 -12.56 3.45
C ALA A 250 -7.73 -13.58 2.33
N ASP A 251 -8.75 -14.44 2.46
CA ASP A 251 -9.05 -15.51 1.51
C ASP A 251 -9.24 -15.00 0.08
N GLY A 252 -8.62 -15.68 -0.89
CA GLY A 252 -8.75 -15.38 -2.32
C GLY A 252 -8.07 -14.08 -2.77
N VAL A 253 -7.13 -13.53 -2.01
CA VAL A 253 -6.27 -12.44 -2.53
C VAL A 253 -5.25 -13.04 -3.50
N GLY A 254 -5.31 -12.64 -4.77
CA GLY A 254 -4.39 -13.09 -5.81
C GLY A 254 -3.17 -12.18 -5.98
N ALA A 255 -3.31 -10.87 -5.72
CA ALA A 255 -2.22 -9.92 -5.92
C ALA A 255 -2.17 -8.80 -4.87
N VAL A 256 -0.95 -8.45 -4.44
CA VAL A 256 -0.67 -7.29 -3.59
C VAL A 256 0.11 -6.25 -4.37
N VAL A 257 -0.34 -5.01 -4.40
CA VAL A 257 0.22 -3.94 -5.23
C VAL A 257 0.66 -2.76 -4.38
N TYR A 258 1.85 -2.22 -4.67
CA TYR A 258 2.35 -1.02 -4.03
C TYR A 258 2.91 -0.03 -5.04
N GLY A 259 2.02 0.84 -5.54
CA GLY A 259 2.35 1.86 -6.52
C GLY A 259 2.95 1.28 -7.81
N ALA A 260 3.74 2.10 -8.51
CA ALA A 260 4.38 1.73 -9.75
C ALA A 260 5.92 1.75 -9.65
N ALA A 261 6.60 1.16 -10.64
CA ALA A 261 8.05 1.12 -10.74
C ALA A 261 8.65 2.52 -10.95
N GLU A 262 7.88 3.41 -11.58
CA GLU A 262 8.29 4.76 -11.94
C GLU A 262 8.15 5.78 -10.78
N HIS A 263 7.40 5.42 -9.74
CA HIS A 263 7.15 6.27 -8.58
C HIS A 263 8.33 6.27 -7.58
N GLY A 264 8.60 7.45 -7.02
CA GLY A 264 9.62 7.67 -5.99
C GLY A 264 11.07 7.59 -6.48
N GLY A 265 12.01 7.67 -5.54
CA GLY A 265 13.46 7.59 -5.77
C GLY A 265 14.03 6.17 -5.76
N GLU A 266 15.35 6.04 -5.89
CA GLU A 266 16.06 4.74 -5.88
C GLU A 266 15.89 3.97 -4.56
N GLY A 267 15.81 4.68 -3.44
CA GLY A 267 15.57 4.06 -2.13
C GLY A 267 14.22 3.32 -2.08
N LEU A 268 13.17 3.93 -2.64
CA LEU A 268 11.85 3.29 -2.71
C LEU A 268 11.86 2.08 -3.64
N LEU A 269 12.48 2.20 -4.81
CA LEU A 269 12.61 1.07 -5.76
C LEU A 269 13.37 -0.10 -5.12
N THR A 270 14.47 0.20 -4.44
CA THR A 270 15.29 -0.78 -3.71
C THR A 270 14.48 -1.45 -2.62
N TRP A 271 13.70 -0.69 -1.84
CA TRP A 271 12.80 -1.26 -0.84
C TRP A 271 11.77 -2.21 -1.47
N LYS A 272 11.09 -1.80 -2.56
CA LYS A 272 10.11 -2.64 -3.26
C LYS A 272 10.72 -3.96 -3.72
N LYS A 273 11.88 -3.90 -4.36
CA LYS A 273 12.62 -5.09 -4.82
C LYS A 273 12.94 -6.04 -3.67
N ARG A 274 13.46 -5.51 -2.56
CA ARG A 274 13.83 -6.29 -1.37
C ARG A 274 12.63 -6.82 -0.58
N ALA A 275 11.47 -6.19 -0.72
CA ALA A 275 10.20 -6.62 -0.13
C ALA A 275 9.43 -7.59 -1.04
N GLY A 276 10.04 -8.10 -2.12
CA GLY A 276 9.40 -9.12 -2.97
C GLY A 276 8.54 -8.58 -4.11
N PHE A 277 8.27 -7.27 -4.16
CA PHE A 277 7.52 -6.68 -5.29
C PHE A 277 8.32 -6.78 -6.60
N THR A 278 7.62 -7.05 -7.70
CA THR A 278 8.14 -7.06 -9.08
C THR A 278 7.26 -6.24 -10.00
N PRO A 279 7.81 -5.67 -11.09
CA PRO A 279 7.00 -5.12 -12.16
C PRO A 279 6.02 -6.18 -12.69
N ALA A 280 4.75 -5.82 -12.84
CA ALA A 280 3.71 -6.72 -13.34
C ALA A 280 2.65 -5.96 -14.16
N ARG A 281 1.95 -6.68 -15.03
CA ARG A 281 0.72 -6.24 -15.68
C ARG A 281 -0.46 -6.91 -15.00
N LEU A 282 -1.35 -6.14 -14.40
CA LEU A 282 -2.58 -6.66 -13.81
C LEU A 282 -3.68 -6.61 -14.88
N LEU A 283 -4.34 -7.73 -15.14
CA LEU A 283 -5.43 -7.81 -16.10
C LEU A 283 -6.71 -8.27 -15.41
N SER A 284 -7.82 -7.61 -15.72
CA SER A 284 -9.14 -8.06 -15.27
C SER A 284 -9.47 -9.43 -15.88
N ALA A 285 -9.74 -10.42 -15.03
CA ALA A 285 -10.10 -11.79 -15.44
C ALA A 285 -11.56 -11.87 -15.91
N SER A 286 -12.44 -11.19 -15.19
CA SER A 286 -13.84 -10.96 -15.46
C SER A 286 -13.99 -9.82 -16.48
N GLY A 287 -15.01 -9.89 -17.35
CA GLY A 287 -15.35 -8.85 -18.34
C GLY A 287 -15.81 -7.53 -17.73
N ASP A 288 -15.54 -7.32 -16.44
CA ASP A 288 -15.77 -6.11 -15.66
C ASP A 288 -15.15 -4.92 -16.39
N MET A 289 -16.00 -4.16 -17.09
CA MET A 289 -15.56 -2.96 -17.77
C MET A 289 -15.32 -1.85 -16.74
N LEU A 290 -14.06 -1.68 -16.34
CA LEU A 290 -13.59 -0.42 -15.78
C LEU A 290 -13.79 0.67 -16.83
N SER A 291 -14.72 1.60 -16.58
CA SER A 291 -15.01 2.68 -17.53
C SER A 291 -13.84 3.66 -17.59
N SER A 292 -13.64 4.29 -18.75
CA SER A 292 -12.70 5.42 -18.92
C SER A 292 -12.95 6.53 -17.88
N SER A 293 -14.20 6.71 -17.45
CA SER A 293 -14.60 7.67 -16.42
C SER A 293 -14.07 7.34 -15.02
N ASP A 294 -13.77 6.06 -14.75
CA ASP A 294 -13.31 5.60 -13.43
C ASP A 294 -11.84 5.96 -13.18
N VAL A 295 -11.08 6.25 -14.25
CA VAL A 295 -9.68 6.72 -14.18
C VAL A 295 -9.61 8.23 -13.91
N ALA A 296 -10.66 8.99 -14.26
CA ALA A 296 -10.68 10.45 -14.18
C ALA A 296 -11.20 11.01 -12.84
N ARG A 297 -11.61 10.14 -11.90
CA ARG A 297 -12.15 10.50 -10.57
C ARG A 297 -11.15 10.22 -9.45
#